data_AF-A0A9W9A8C9-F1
#
_entry.id   AF-A0A9W9A8C9-F1
#
_cell.length_a   1.000
_cell.length_b   1.000
_cell.length_c   1.000
_cell.angle_alpha   90.00
_cell.angle_beta   90.00
_cell.angle_gamma   90.00
#
_symmetry.space_group_name_H-M   'P 1'
#
loop_
_entity.id
_entity.type
_entity.pdbx_description
1 polymer ?
#
loop_
_entity_poly.entity_id
_entity_poly.type
_entity_poly.pdbx_seq_one_letter_code
_entity_poly.pdbx_strand_id
1 'polypeptide(L)'
;MGNLIWHDLGRFISITASVYAVWSSFFGFYYRKFFWDFVGGTVRDPGGIQPAPGAAVFITLIVKAPIIQILAMILGMMIVALEYSLPLVKGLALYRSFVVRIVLLFFQSFLCILYYQVTWVDSTMLASEIISKIPVSYDNGLASGSLFFFPSTVNIHNELGVDFEIRLCPALQKKPRLPTPHFNGGADEPVTEPLANVDPFAPPYDPGLLVGELISEEISQQYVVLMNKYSVVPRHFLLITKEYQSQTSPLMPDDLLQAYALLVAGKKAGKKMFAFYNCGDLSGASQPHKHLQFIETEDEGPPIEVLAGSISLESPGKPFSIERLPWANHVFRFPSNLPSSPVHKREPILADAFISLLDLVISTVRYDPTYPAGLPSYNVILTLEHMHLIPRRFENHTIESTGDDLSVNSMGFAGMLLVKSERELEAVKTEGLGKILRSVALQSVHDIQVAGSTRDIDGDATSML
;
A
#
# COMPACT_ATOMS: atom_id res chain seq x y z
N MET A 1 -26.21 -35.61 -30.02
CA MET A 1 -24.95 -34.99 -29.53
C MET A 1 -25.03 -34.49 -28.08
N GLY A 2 -26.16 -33.95 -27.61
CA GLY A 2 -26.26 -33.42 -26.23
C GLY A 2 -25.96 -34.41 -25.10
N ASN A 3 -26.44 -35.66 -25.16
CA ASN A 3 -26.23 -36.65 -24.07
C ASN A 3 -24.77 -37.06 -23.86
N LEU A 4 -23.91 -37.00 -24.90
CA LEU A 4 -22.47 -37.28 -24.76
C LEU A 4 -21.77 -36.14 -24.00
N ILE A 5 -22.14 -34.90 -24.32
CA ILE A 5 -21.54 -33.69 -23.72
C ILE A 5 -21.87 -33.60 -22.22
N TRP A 6 -23.11 -33.89 -21.83
CA TRP A 6 -23.51 -33.86 -20.41
C TRP A 6 -22.84 -34.95 -19.56
N HIS A 7 -22.65 -36.14 -20.14
CA HIS A 7 -21.97 -37.24 -19.46
C HIS A 7 -20.49 -36.92 -19.23
N ASP A 8 -19.81 -36.41 -20.25
CA ASP A 8 -18.40 -36.04 -20.16
C ASP A 8 -18.19 -34.85 -19.23
N LEU A 9 -19.06 -33.84 -19.30
CA LEU A 9 -19.06 -32.71 -18.36
C LEU A 9 -19.27 -33.18 -16.90
N GLY A 10 -20.27 -34.03 -16.64
CA GLY A 10 -20.52 -34.57 -15.31
C GLY A 10 -19.34 -35.36 -14.76
N ARG A 11 -18.65 -36.10 -15.63
CA ARG A 11 -17.40 -36.81 -15.30
C ARG A 11 -16.26 -35.85 -14.96
N PHE A 12 -16.05 -34.80 -15.76
CA PHE A 12 -15.04 -33.78 -15.45
C PHE A 12 -15.32 -33.07 -14.13
N ILE A 13 -16.58 -32.71 -13.86
CA ILE A 13 -16.98 -32.11 -12.57
C ILE A 13 -16.67 -33.06 -11.42
N SER A 14 -17.01 -34.34 -11.55
CA SER A 14 -16.73 -35.38 -10.54
C SER A 14 -15.23 -35.53 -10.28
N ILE A 15 -14.41 -35.58 -11.33
CA ILE A 15 -12.95 -35.66 -11.23
C ILE A 15 -12.40 -34.41 -10.52
N THR A 16 -12.77 -33.23 -10.98
CA THR A 16 -12.31 -31.96 -10.41
C THR A 16 -12.69 -31.88 -8.92
N ALA A 17 -13.95 -32.11 -8.58
CA ALA A 17 -14.41 -32.11 -7.18
C ALA A 17 -13.63 -33.10 -6.30
N SER A 18 -13.29 -34.28 -6.83
CA SER A 18 -12.56 -35.31 -6.10
C SER A 18 -11.07 -34.99 -5.96
N VAL A 19 -10.45 -34.33 -6.95
CA VAL A 19 -9.09 -33.79 -6.82
C VAL A 19 -9.04 -32.70 -5.74
N TYR A 20 -10.00 -31.78 -5.74
CA TYR A 20 -10.12 -30.77 -4.67
C TYR A 20 -10.38 -31.41 -3.30
N ALA A 21 -11.13 -32.52 -3.22
CA ALA A 21 -11.31 -33.27 -1.97
C ALA A 21 -9.98 -33.86 -1.46
N VAL A 22 -9.18 -34.48 -2.35
CA VAL A 22 -7.84 -34.99 -1.99
C VAL A 22 -6.93 -33.86 -1.51
N TRP A 23 -6.92 -32.74 -2.24
CA TRP A 23 -6.15 -31.56 -1.88
C TRP A 23 -6.58 -31.00 -0.51
N SER A 24 -7.89 -30.81 -0.30
CA SER A 24 -8.40 -30.30 0.97
C SER A 24 -8.08 -31.23 2.14
N SER A 25 -8.14 -32.55 1.95
CA SER A 25 -7.75 -33.54 2.97
C SER A 25 -6.27 -33.48 3.33
N PHE A 26 -5.38 -33.30 2.35
CA PHE A 26 -3.94 -33.17 2.58
C PHE A 26 -3.65 -31.97 3.49
N PHE A 27 -4.22 -30.80 3.20
CA PHE A 27 -4.08 -29.62 4.06
C PHE A 27 -4.79 -29.79 5.41
N GLY A 28 -5.90 -30.52 5.44
CA GLY A 28 -6.62 -30.86 6.65
C GLY A 28 -5.81 -31.71 7.65
N PHE A 29 -4.67 -32.29 7.26
CA PHE A 29 -3.73 -32.93 8.18
C PHE A 29 -2.92 -31.93 9.01
N TYR A 30 -2.61 -30.78 8.42
CA TYR A 30 -1.85 -29.70 9.04
C TYR A 30 -2.78 -28.74 9.80
N TYR A 31 -3.95 -28.41 9.22
CA TYR A 31 -4.91 -27.46 9.79
C TYR A 31 -6.19 -28.17 10.21
N ARG A 32 -6.18 -28.69 11.43
CA ARG A 32 -7.24 -29.59 11.92
C ARG A 32 -8.37 -28.82 12.59
N LYS A 33 -9.33 -28.34 11.80
CA LYS A 33 -10.54 -27.62 12.27
C LYS A 33 -11.80 -28.21 11.64
N PHE A 34 -12.95 -28.00 12.28
CA PHE A 34 -14.24 -28.46 11.80
C PHE A 34 -15.23 -27.30 11.68
N PHE A 35 -16.13 -27.37 10.69
CA PHE A 35 -16.88 -26.21 10.19
C PHE A 35 -17.73 -25.48 11.25
N TRP A 36 -18.21 -26.20 12.27
CA TRP A 36 -19.17 -25.69 13.26
C TRP A 36 -18.54 -25.49 14.66
N ASP A 37 -17.21 -25.35 14.75
CA ASP A 37 -16.49 -25.24 16.02
C ASP A 37 -16.86 -24.00 16.85
N PHE A 38 -17.43 -22.97 16.22
CA PHE A 38 -17.96 -21.76 16.85
C PHE A 38 -19.35 -21.94 17.47
N VAL A 39 -20.13 -22.95 17.08
CA VAL A 39 -21.52 -23.11 17.53
C VAL A 39 -21.55 -23.54 19.00
N GLY A 40 -21.99 -22.64 19.86
CA GLY A 40 -22.02 -22.86 21.32
C GLY A 40 -20.65 -22.85 21.99
N GLY A 41 -19.60 -22.40 21.29
CA GLY A 41 -18.26 -22.26 21.84
C GLY A 41 -18.15 -21.11 22.84
N THR A 42 -17.21 -21.22 23.78
CA THR A 42 -16.89 -20.13 24.73
C THR A 42 -15.55 -19.51 24.37
N VAL A 43 -15.52 -18.19 24.21
CA VAL A 43 -14.30 -17.42 23.98
C VAL A 43 -13.57 -17.26 25.30
N ARG A 44 -12.29 -17.64 25.38
CA ARG A 44 -11.43 -17.42 26.57
C ARG A 44 -10.10 -16.80 26.16
N ASP A 45 -9.59 -15.91 27.02
CA ASP A 45 -8.28 -15.28 26.88
C ASP A 45 -7.33 -15.77 28.00
N PRO A 46 -6.13 -16.30 27.70
CA PRO A 46 -5.59 -16.62 26.37
C PRO A 46 -6.17 -17.93 25.80
N GLY A 47 -6.32 -18.02 24.47
CA GLY A 47 -6.57 -19.29 23.78
C GLY A 47 -7.78 -19.39 22.82
N GLY A 48 -8.50 -18.30 22.55
CA GLY A 48 -9.52 -18.24 21.49
C GLY A 48 -10.83 -18.98 21.81
N ILE A 49 -11.57 -19.36 20.77
CA ILE A 49 -12.88 -20.04 20.89
C ILE A 49 -12.66 -21.53 21.22
N GLN A 50 -13.15 -21.97 22.38
CA GLN A 50 -13.19 -23.37 22.77
C GLN A 50 -14.54 -23.98 22.34
N PRO A 51 -14.57 -25.08 21.57
CA PRO A 51 -15.82 -25.68 21.11
C PRO A 51 -16.67 -26.22 22.27
N ALA A 52 -17.99 -26.26 22.07
CA ALA A 52 -18.92 -26.79 23.06
C ALA A 52 -18.63 -28.27 23.41
N PRO A 53 -18.97 -28.75 24.62
CA PRO A 53 -18.83 -30.16 25.00
C PRO A 53 -19.52 -31.13 24.04
N GLY A 54 -20.61 -30.70 23.40
CA GLY A 54 -21.33 -31.48 22.37
C GLY A 54 -20.51 -31.77 21.11
N ALA A 55 -19.41 -31.06 20.88
CA ALA A 55 -18.54 -31.24 19.71
C ALA A 55 -17.36 -32.22 19.97
N ALA A 56 -17.33 -32.90 21.12
CA ALA A 56 -16.23 -33.78 21.53
C ALA A 56 -15.89 -34.89 20.49
N VAL A 57 -16.91 -35.39 19.78
CA VAL A 57 -16.73 -36.39 18.72
C VAL A 57 -15.93 -35.80 17.54
N PHE A 58 -16.28 -34.60 17.09
CA PHE A 58 -15.58 -33.91 16.00
C PHE A 58 -14.16 -33.54 16.40
N ILE A 59 -13.95 -33.08 17.63
CA ILE A 59 -12.60 -32.82 18.16
C ILE A 59 -11.74 -34.08 18.10
N THR A 60 -12.30 -35.23 18.45
CA THR A 60 -11.54 -36.49 18.46
C THR A 60 -11.21 -36.97 17.04
N LEU A 61 -12.21 -36.95 16.14
CA LEU A 61 -12.11 -37.51 14.79
C LEU A 61 -11.50 -36.57 13.73
N ILE A 62 -11.37 -35.27 14.04
CA ILE A 62 -10.85 -34.25 13.10
C ILE A 62 -9.59 -33.60 13.68
N VAL A 63 -9.61 -33.18 14.95
CA VAL A 63 -8.55 -32.38 15.58
C VAL A 63 -7.44 -33.26 16.16
N LYS A 64 -7.79 -34.22 17.02
CA LYS A 64 -6.81 -35.08 17.70
C LYS A 64 -6.24 -36.15 16.75
N ALA A 65 -7.13 -36.83 16.03
CA ALA A 65 -6.78 -37.79 15.00
C ALA A 65 -7.45 -37.35 13.69
N PRO A 66 -6.75 -37.23 12.57
CA PRO A 66 -7.33 -36.73 11.31
C PRO A 66 -8.10 -37.82 10.56
N ILE A 67 -9.02 -38.51 11.23
CA ILE A 67 -9.73 -39.69 10.70
C ILE A 67 -10.64 -39.28 9.54
N ILE A 68 -11.40 -38.19 9.69
CA ILE A 68 -12.30 -37.71 8.64
C ILE A 68 -11.51 -37.28 7.39
N GLN A 69 -10.37 -36.60 7.57
CA GLN A 69 -9.50 -36.17 6.49
C GLN A 69 -8.87 -37.38 5.77
N ILE A 70 -8.45 -38.42 6.49
CA ILE A 70 -7.96 -39.67 5.88
C ILE A 70 -9.06 -40.32 5.04
N LEU A 71 -10.28 -40.44 5.57
CA LEU A 71 -11.40 -41.04 4.86
C LEU A 71 -11.78 -40.24 3.61
N ALA A 72 -11.81 -38.91 3.70
CA ALA A 72 -12.06 -38.03 2.56
C ALA A 72 -10.98 -38.17 1.47
N MET A 73 -9.71 -38.25 1.87
CA MET A 73 -8.59 -38.43 0.94
C MET A 73 -8.68 -39.77 0.21
N ILE A 74 -8.92 -40.86 0.94
CA ILE A 74 -9.06 -42.21 0.37
C ILE A 74 -10.26 -42.26 -0.58
N LEU A 75 -11.39 -41.70 -0.18
CA LEU A 75 -12.60 -41.66 -1.00
C LEU A 75 -12.40 -40.82 -2.27
N GLY A 76 -11.76 -39.65 -2.17
CA GLY A 76 -11.43 -38.82 -3.32
C GLY A 76 -10.48 -39.51 -4.31
N MET A 77 -9.42 -40.15 -3.81
CA MET A 77 -8.52 -40.95 -4.65
C MET A 77 -9.25 -42.11 -5.33
N MET A 78 -10.18 -42.78 -4.63
CA MET A 78 -10.99 -43.86 -5.19
C MET A 78 -11.94 -43.34 -6.30
N ILE A 79 -12.59 -42.20 -6.12
CA ILE A 79 -13.47 -41.62 -7.13
C ILE A 79 -12.66 -41.17 -8.35
N VAL A 80 -11.49 -40.55 -8.16
CA VAL A 80 -10.57 -40.23 -9.27
C VAL A 80 -10.14 -41.49 -10.01
N ALA A 81 -9.78 -42.57 -9.31
CA ALA A 81 -9.42 -43.84 -9.94
C ALA A 81 -10.58 -44.47 -10.74
N LEU A 82 -11.80 -44.36 -10.22
CA LEU A 82 -13.03 -44.84 -10.85
C LEU A 82 -13.38 -44.01 -12.09
N GLU A 83 -13.31 -42.69 -11.99
CA GLU A 83 -13.69 -41.78 -13.07
C GLU A 83 -12.59 -41.61 -14.12
N TYR A 84 -11.31 -41.65 -13.77
CA TYR A 84 -10.20 -41.60 -14.73
C TYR A 84 -10.01 -42.91 -15.51
N SER A 85 -10.77 -43.96 -15.14
CA SER A 85 -10.84 -45.24 -15.86
C SER A 85 -9.49 -45.97 -15.89
N LEU A 86 -8.86 -46.11 -14.73
CA LEU A 86 -7.61 -46.87 -14.61
C LEU A 86 -7.81 -48.31 -15.14
N PRO A 87 -6.83 -48.89 -15.87
CA PRO A 87 -6.96 -50.21 -16.49
C PRO A 87 -7.39 -51.32 -15.52
N LEU A 88 -6.93 -51.24 -14.26
CA LEU A 88 -7.25 -52.17 -13.18
C LEU A 88 -8.71 -52.11 -12.71
N VAL A 89 -9.40 -50.98 -12.91
CA VAL A 89 -10.76 -50.72 -12.39
C VAL A 89 -11.83 -50.92 -13.47
N LYS A 90 -11.46 -50.81 -14.75
CA LYS A 90 -12.37 -50.97 -15.91
C LYS A 90 -13.10 -52.33 -15.97
N GLY A 91 -12.50 -53.38 -15.40
CA GLY A 91 -13.06 -54.73 -15.37
C GLY A 91 -14.07 -54.98 -14.25
N LEU A 92 -14.18 -54.10 -13.26
CA LEU A 92 -15.04 -54.29 -12.09
C LEU A 92 -16.50 -53.91 -12.39
N ALA A 93 -17.46 -54.67 -11.84
CA ALA A 93 -18.89 -54.37 -11.96
C ALA A 93 -19.25 -52.98 -11.39
N LEU A 94 -18.51 -52.53 -10.38
CA LEU A 94 -18.66 -51.21 -9.74
C LEU A 94 -18.40 -50.05 -10.71
N TYR A 95 -17.48 -50.20 -11.68
CA TYR A 95 -17.16 -49.15 -12.66
C TYR A 95 -18.35 -48.78 -13.54
N ARG A 96 -19.24 -49.75 -13.81
CA ARG A 96 -20.41 -49.60 -14.69
C ARG A 96 -21.65 -49.06 -13.96
N SER A 97 -21.61 -48.91 -12.64
CA SER A 97 -22.77 -48.50 -11.85
C SER A 97 -22.80 -46.99 -11.62
N PHE A 98 -23.79 -46.32 -12.21
CA PHE A 98 -24.07 -44.91 -11.94
C PHE A 98 -24.53 -44.66 -10.51
N VAL A 99 -25.28 -45.60 -9.93
CA VAL A 99 -25.77 -45.49 -8.55
C VAL A 99 -24.59 -45.42 -7.57
N VAL A 100 -23.57 -46.26 -7.77
CA VAL A 100 -22.36 -46.26 -6.93
C VAL A 100 -21.66 -44.91 -6.99
N ARG A 101 -21.50 -44.32 -8.19
CA ARG A 101 -20.84 -43.01 -8.35
C ARG A 101 -21.56 -41.90 -7.60
N ILE A 102 -22.89 -41.84 -7.70
CA ILE A 102 -23.69 -40.85 -6.97
C ILE A 102 -23.54 -41.02 -5.46
N VAL A 103 -23.62 -42.26 -4.98
CA VAL A 103 -23.45 -42.56 -3.54
C VAL A 103 -22.06 -42.15 -3.06
N LEU A 104 -21.00 -42.47 -3.80
CA LEU A 104 -19.63 -42.08 -3.44
C LEU A 104 -19.44 -40.56 -3.41
N LEU A 105 -19.99 -39.83 -4.37
CA LEU A 105 -19.95 -38.36 -4.40
C LEU A 105 -20.72 -37.74 -3.22
N PHE A 106 -21.87 -38.32 -2.85
CA PHE A 106 -22.61 -37.88 -1.68
C PHE A 106 -21.80 -38.08 -0.39
N PHE A 107 -21.17 -39.25 -0.22
CA PHE A 107 -20.28 -39.50 0.93
C PHE A 107 -19.05 -38.59 0.92
N GLN A 108 -18.47 -38.28 -0.25
CA GLN A 108 -17.36 -37.33 -0.36
C GLN A 108 -17.81 -35.95 0.12
N SER A 109 -18.96 -35.46 -0.35
CA SER A 109 -19.51 -34.19 0.09
C SER A 109 -19.77 -34.19 1.60
N PHE A 110 -20.31 -35.27 2.15
CA PHE A 110 -20.56 -35.40 3.58
C PHE A 110 -19.27 -35.40 4.40
N LEU A 111 -18.20 -36.05 3.96
CA LEU A 111 -16.93 -36.02 4.68
C LEU A 111 -16.26 -34.64 4.57
N CYS A 112 -16.30 -34.03 3.38
CA CYS A 112 -15.66 -32.74 3.13
C CYS A 112 -16.36 -31.57 3.83
N ILE A 113 -17.66 -31.64 4.13
CA ILE A 113 -18.37 -30.57 4.90
C ILE A 113 -18.05 -30.60 6.39
N LEU A 114 -17.58 -31.74 6.92
CA LEU A 114 -17.31 -31.89 8.35
C LEU A 114 -16.04 -31.15 8.78
N TYR A 115 -15.08 -30.96 7.87
CA TYR A 115 -13.89 -30.15 8.11
C TYR A 115 -13.87 -28.97 7.15
N TYR A 116 -13.21 -27.88 7.52
CA TYR A 116 -13.09 -26.75 6.61
C TYR A 116 -11.66 -26.24 6.59
N GLN A 117 -11.28 -25.74 5.42
CA GLN A 117 -10.16 -24.83 5.28
C GLN A 117 -10.72 -23.43 5.57
N VAL A 118 -10.24 -22.78 6.63
CA VAL A 118 -9.93 -21.36 6.45
C VAL A 118 -8.70 -21.42 5.54
N THR A 119 -8.82 -21.12 4.24
CA THR A 119 -7.67 -20.44 3.62
C THR A 119 -7.41 -19.29 4.57
N TRP A 120 -6.22 -19.21 5.17
CA TRP A 120 -5.89 -18.15 6.12
C TRP A 120 -6.12 -16.81 5.42
N VAL A 121 -7.35 -16.29 5.55
CA VAL A 121 -7.63 -14.88 5.51
C VAL A 121 -7.04 -14.43 6.83
N ASP A 122 -5.71 -14.28 6.85
CA ASP A 122 -4.94 -13.78 7.97
C ASP A 122 -5.45 -12.38 8.29
N SER A 123 -6.58 -12.27 9.00
CA SER A 123 -7.14 -10.98 9.44
C SER A 123 -7.10 -9.89 8.35
N THR A 124 -7.24 -10.27 7.07
CA THR A 124 -6.93 -9.37 5.96
C THR A 124 -8.02 -8.36 5.83
N MET A 125 -7.69 -7.14 6.16
CA MET A 125 -8.65 -6.07 6.14
C MET A 125 -8.83 -5.57 4.70
N LEU A 126 -10.05 -5.27 4.33
CA LEU A 126 -10.29 -4.47 3.14
C LEU A 126 -9.88 -3.02 3.42
N ALA A 127 -9.48 -2.28 2.38
CA ALA A 127 -9.18 -0.84 2.51
C ALA A 127 -10.34 -0.07 3.18
N SER A 128 -11.60 -0.44 2.91
CA SER A 128 -12.78 0.13 3.57
C SER A 128 -12.84 -0.13 5.07
N GLU A 129 -12.39 -1.30 5.51
CA GLU A 129 -12.34 -1.67 6.93
C GLU A 129 -11.19 -0.97 7.65
N ILE A 130 -10.04 -0.80 6.98
CA ILE A 130 -8.94 0.04 7.51
C ILE A 130 -9.45 1.46 7.75
N ILE A 131 -10.04 2.07 6.71
CA ILE A 131 -10.53 3.45 6.77
C ILE A 131 -11.58 3.66 7.87
N SER A 132 -12.46 2.68 8.09
CA SER A 132 -13.47 2.75 9.15
C SER A 132 -12.88 2.63 10.56
N LYS A 133 -11.74 1.94 10.72
CA LYS A 133 -11.03 1.84 12.01
C LYS A 133 -10.21 3.07 12.37
N ILE A 134 -9.73 3.85 11.39
CA ILE A 134 -8.84 5.02 11.63
C ILE A 134 -9.30 5.93 12.79
N PRO A 135 -10.57 6.38 12.89
CA PRO A 135 -10.99 7.26 13.98
C PRO A 135 -10.87 6.59 15.35
N VAL A 136 -11.34 5.34 15.48
CA VAL A 136 -11.30 4.59 16.74
C VAL A 136 -9.85 4.23 17.13
N SER A 137 -9.02 3.84 16.16
CA SER A 137 -7.59 3.59 16.39
C SER A 137 -6.85 4.84 16.85
N TYR A 138 -7.18 6.01 16.29
CA TYR A 138 -6.63 7.29 16.73
C TYR A 138 -7.01 7.60 18.18
N ASP A 139 -8.29 7.50 18.54
CA ASP A 139 -8.77 7.78 19.90
C ASP A 139 -8.19 6.79 20.92
N ASN A 140 -8.10 5.51 20.57
CA ASN A 140 -7.47 4.48 21.41
C ASN A 140 -5.97 4.72 21.58
N GLY A 141 -5.27 5.11 20.52
CA GLY A 141 -3.85 5.48 20.57
C GLY A 141 -3.59 6.66 21.50
N LEU A 142 -4.46 7.67 21.48
CA LEU A 142 -4.39 8.80 22.41
C LEU A 142 -4.67 8.37 23.85
N ALA A 143 -5.73 7.59 24.07
CA ALA A 143 -6.13 7.15 25.41
C ALA A 143 -5.11 6.23 26.07
N SER A 144 -4.42 5.39 25.29
CA SER A 144 -3.37 4.49 25.76
C SER A 144 -2.02 5.18 25.96
N GLY A 145 -1.82 6.38 25.39
CA GLY A 145 -0.53 7.08 25.39
C GLY A 145 0.48 6.53 24.37
N SER A 146 0.07 5.59 23.51
CA SER A 146 0.89 5.12 22.38
C SER A 146 1.02 6.18 21.29
N LEU A 147 0.01 7.04 21.11
CA LEU A 147 -0.03 8.14 20.15
C LEU A 147 0.04 9.50 20.86
N PHE A 148 0.87 10.40 20.34
CA PHE A 148 0.99 11.78 20.80
C PHE A 148 0.45 12.73 19.74
N PHE A 149 -0.60 13.47 20.07
CA PHE A 149 -1.10 14.56 19.24
C PHE A 149 -0.54 15.90 19.71
N PHE A 150 -0.01 16.68 18.78
CA PHE A 150 0.53 18.01 19.03
C PHE A 150 -0.40 19.07 18.44
N PRO A 151 -1.12 19.82 19.29
CA PRO A 151 -1.95 20.93 18.84
C PRO A 151 -1.12 21.90 17.99
N SER A 152 -1.71 22.35 16.89
CA SER A 152 -1.09 23.27 15.95
C SER A 152 -2.12 24.25 15.43
N THR A 153 -1.66 25.42 15.00
CA THR A 153 -2.49 26.43 14.32
C THR A 153 -2.07 26.54 12.86
N VAL A 154 -3.03 26.82 11.97
CA VAL A 154 -2.77 27.01 10.55
C VAL A 154 -2.86 28.49 10.23
N ASN A 155 -1.85 29.01 9.53
CA ASN A 155 -1.82 30.35 8.98
C ASN A 155 -1.87 30.26 7.46
N ILE A 156 -2.87 30.89 6.84
CA ILE A 156 -2.99 30.91 5.39
C ILE A 156 -2.08 32.02 4.84
N HIS A 157 -1.29 31.70 3.83
CA HIS A 157 -0.43 32.64 3.11
C HIS A 157 -0.67 32.50 1.61
N ASN A 158 -1.19 33.55 0.98
CA ASN A 158 -1.46 33.53 -0.45
C ASN A 158 -0.19 33.87 -1.24
N GLU A 159 0.29 32.92 -2.04
CA GLU A 159 1.46 33.10 -2.91
C GLU A 159 1.30 32.20 -4.14
N LEU A 160 1.86 32.58 -5.30
CA LEU A 160 1.79 31.78 -6.54
C LEU A 160 0.35 31.40 -6.94
N GLY A 161 -0.66 32.16 -6.50
CA GLY A 161 -2.07 31.85 -6.72
C GLY A 161 -2.58 30.62 -5.96
N VAL A 162 -1.95 30.27 -4.85
CA VAL A 162 -2.33 29.20 -3.93
C VAL A 162 -2.42 29.76 -2.52
N ASP A 163 -3.39 29.29 -1.77
CA ASP A 163 -3.49 29.52 -0.34
C ASP A 163 -2.64 28.48 0.39
N PHE A 164 -1.36 28.78 0.59
CA PHE A 164 -0.46 27.91 1.33
C PHE A 164 -0.85 27.87 2.81
N GLU A 165 -0.80 26.68 3.39
CA GLU A 165 -1.00 26.45 4.81
C GLU A 165 0.36 26.41 5.52
N ILE A 166 0.64 27.39 6.37
CA ILE A 166 1.79 27.36 7.28
C ILE A 166 1.32 26.93 8.66
N ARG A 167 1.59 25.68 9.01
CA ARG A 167 1.22 25.07 10.28
C ARG A 167 2.29 25.35 11.33
N LEU A 168 1.88 25.99 12.42
CA LEU A 168 2.73 26.31 13.56
C LEU A 168 2.51 25.29 14.68
N CYS A 169 3.58 24.58 15.05
CA CYS A 169 3.55 23.59 16.13
C CYS A 169 4.75 23.76 17.08
N PRO A 170 4.62 24.59 18.13
CA PRO A 170 5.70 24.87 19.08
C PRO A 170 6.21 23.63 19.85
N ALA A 171 5.36 22.63 20.04
CA ALA A 171 5.71 21.42 20.78
C ALA A 171 6.84 20.60 20.12
N LEU A 172 7.07 20.77 18.81
CA LEU A 172 8.13 20.07 18.08
C LEU A 172 9.54 20.55 18.41
N GLN A 173 9.70 21.71 19.05
CA GLN A 173 11.01 22.16 19.55
C GLN A 173 11.60 21.22 20.60
N LYS A 174 10.76 20.46 21.30
CA LYS A 174 11.16 19.53 22.37
C LYS A 174 11.47 18.12 21.85
N LYS A 175 11.31 17.86 20.55
CA LYS A 175 11.58 16.53 19.96
C LYS A 175 13.10 16.35 19.80
N PRO A 176 13.68 15.20 20.18
CA PRO A 176 15.09 14.93 19.91
C PRO A 176 15.36 15.01 18.40
N ARG A 177 16.38 15.77 18.00
CA ARG A 177 16.86 15.82 16.62
C ARG A 177 17.52 14.48 16.31
N LEU A 178 16.81 13.60 15.61
CA LEU A 178 17.44 12.42 15.02
C LEU A 178 18.20 12.88 13.77
N PRO A 179 19.46 12.48 13.57
CA PRO A 179 20.16 12.75 12.31
C PRO A 179 19.41 12.10 11.15
N THR A 180 19.44 12.75 9.98
CA THR A 180 18.91 12.18 8.73
C THR A 180 19.54 10.79 8.55
N PRO A 181 18.76 9.70 8.45
CA PRO A 181 19.35 8.38 8.31
C PRO A 181 20.08 8.32 6.97
N HIS A 182 21.33 7.86 6.96
CA HIS A 182 22.03 7.56 5.72
C HIS A 182 21.45 6.25 5.15
N PHE A 183 20.78 6.32 4.00
CA PHE A 183 20.12 5.16 3.41
C PHE A 183 21.03 4.30 2.52
N ASN A 184 22.29 4.69 2.31
CA ASN A 184 23.31 3.94 1.57
C ASN A 184 24.21 3.13 2.51
N GLY A 185 23.67 2.10 3.16
CA GLY A 185 24.46 1.08 3.83
C GLY A 185 24.62 -0.14 2.92
N GLY A 186 25.78 -0.29 2.27
CA GLY A 186 26.19 -1.59 1.71
C GLY A 186 26.44 -2.58 2.84
N ALA A 187 26.23 -3.88 2.59
CA ALA A 187 26.25 -4.96 3.58
C ALA A 187 27.59 -5.19 4.34
N ASP A 188 28.60 -4.32 4.23
CA ASP A 188 29.98 -4.59 4.66
C ASP A 188 30.66 -3.44 5.47
N GLU A 189 29.94 -2.45 6.01
CA GLU A 189 30.56 -1.50 6.95
C GLU A 189 30.47 -1.97 8.43
N PRO A 190 31.58 -1.99 9.18
CA PRO A 190 31.59 -2.45 10.57
C PRO A 190 30.86 -1.44 11.47
N VAL A 191 29.73 -1.89 12.01
CA VAL A 191 28.90 -1.15 12.97
C VAL A 191 29.65 -1.00 14.29
N THR A 192 30.31 0.14 14.52
CA THR A 192 30.84 0.49 15.85
C THR A 192 29.84 1.32 16.64
N GLU A 193 29.37 0.71 17.74
CA GLU A 193 28.75 1.26 18.97
C GLU A 193 27.20 1.32 19.06
N PRO A 194 26.61 1.04 20.25
CA PRO A 194 25.39 0.26 20.38
C PRO A 194 24.21 1.08 20.96
N LEU A 195 23.32 1.52 20.08
CA LEU A 195 21.88 1.37 20.30
C LEU A 195 21.36 0.68 19.04
N ALA A 196 20.97 -0.58 19.15
CA ALA A 196 20.19 -1.22 18.10
C ALA A 196 18.93 -0.36 17.92
N ASN A 197 18.91 0.52 16.91
CA ASN A 197 17.74 1.27 16.51
C ASN A 197 16.75 0.23 15.99
N VAL A 198 15.89 -0.24 16.89
CA VAL A 198 14.78 -1.12 16.56
C VAL A 198 13.92 -0.37 15.55
N ASP A 199 13.77 -0.97 14.38
CA ASP A 199 12.89 -0.45 13.34
C ASP A 199 11.47 -0.30 13.92
N PRO A 200 10.93 0.92 14.07
CA PRO A 200 9.61 1.13 14.68
C PRO A 200 8.48 0.56 13.83
N PHE A 201 8.77 0.18 12.59
CA PHE A 201 7.83 -0.38 11.63
C PHE A 201 8.00 -1.90 11.46
N ALA A 202 8.93 -2.52 12.19
CA ALA A 202 9.05 -3.97 12.29
C ALA A 202 8.21 -4.53 13.44
N PRO A 203 7.72 -5.79 13.35
CA PRO A 203 7.03 -6.44 14.45
C PRO A 203 7.97 -6.72 15.65
N PRO A 204 7.46 -6.77 16.89
CA PRO A 204 6.05 -6.62 17.26
C PRO A 204 5.56 -5.17 17.20
N TYR A 205 4.40 -4.97 16.59
CA TYR A 205 3.77 -3.64 16.48
C TYR A 205 3.19 -3.18 17.82
N ASP A 206 3.22 -1.87 18.05
CA ASP A 206 2.50 -1.25 19.17
C ASP A 206 0.98 -1.43 18.97
N PRO A 207 0.28 -2.15 19.88
CA PRO A 207 -1.16 -2.39 19.74
C PRO A 207 -2.00 -1.10 19.73
N GLY A 208 -1.51 -0.02 20.34
CA GLY A 208 -2.16 1.29 20.34
C GLY A 208 -1.98 2.06 19.03
N LEU A 209 -1.07 1.62 18.16
CA LEU A 209 -0.82 2.24 16.84
C LEU A 209 -1.29 1.36 15.68
N LEU A 210 -1.41 0.04 15.87
CA LEU A 210 -1.85 -0.88 14.82
C LEU A 210 -3.32 -0.65 14.44
N VAL A 211 -3.55 -0.33 13.17
CA VAL A 211 -4.90 -0.22 12.59
C VAL A 211 -5.33 -1.57 12.00
N GLY A 212 -4.43 -2.20 11.25
CA GLY A 212 -4.65 -3.50 10.64
C GLY A 212 -3.61 -3.84 9.58
N GLU A 213 -3.76 -5.02 8.98
CA GLU A 213 -2.88 -5.51 7.93
C GLU A 213 -3.66 -5.64 6.61
N LEU A 214 -3.02 -5.26 5.52
CA LEU A 214 -3.50 -5.45 4.15
C LEU A 214 -2.66 -6.56 3.51
N ILE A 215 -3.19 -7.78 3.56
CA ILE A 215 -2.63 -8.93 2.84
C ILE A 215 -3.68 -9.34 1.79
N SER A 216 -3.25 -9.69 0.59
CA SER A 216 -4.11 -10.23 -0.44
C SER A 216 -3.32 -11.28 -1.22
N GLU A 217 -3.97 -12.37 -1.63
CA GLU A 217 -3.36 -13.36 -2.52
C GLU A 217 -3.09 -12.78 -3.93
N GLU A 218 -3.73 -11.66 -4.27
CA GLU A 218 -3.58 -10.98 -5.56
C GLU A 218 -2.37 -10.05 -5.64
N ILE A 219 -1.77 -9.69 -4.50
CA ILE A 219 -0.59 -8.81 -4.44
C ILE A 219 0.61 -9.57 -3.92
N SER A 220 1.79 -9.25 -4.44
CA SER A 220 3.03 -9.91 -4.03
C SER A 220 3.52 -9.41 -2.67
N GLN A 221 3.21 -8.15 -2.34
CA GLN A 221 3.70 -7.46 -1.15
C GLN A 221 2.61 -7.35 -0.07
N GLN A 222 2.99 -7.63 1.18
CA GLN A 222 2.12 -7.42 2.34
C GLN A 222 2.36 -6.04 2.95
N TYR A 223 1.32 -5.46 3.54
CA TYR A 223 1.38 -4.15 4.18
C TYR A 223 0.77 -4.14 5.57
N VAL A 224 1.28 -3.26 6.42
CA VAL A 224 0.71 -2.92 7.72
C VAL A 224 0.32 -1.45 7.72
N VAL A 225 -0.82 -1.14 8.36
CA VAL A 225 -1.30 0.23 8.54
C VAL A 225 -1.15 0.61 10.00
N LEU A 226 -0.34 1.63 10.27
CA LEU A 226 -0.07 2.15 11.61
C LEU A 226 -0.49 3.60 11.73
N MET A 227 -0.99 4.00 12.89
CA MET A 227 -1.16 5.41 13.22
C MET A 227 0.21 6.08 13.40
N ASN A 228 0.36 7.33 12.94
CA ASN A 228 1.58 8.08 13.22
C ASN A 228 1.68 8.39 14.72
N LYS A 229 2.73 7.86 15.36
CA LYS A 229 3.02 8.05 16.78
C LYS A 229 3.13 9.52 17.19
N TYR A 230 3.68 10.37 16.32
CA TYR A 230 3.92 11.79 16.60
C TYR A 230 3.11 12.64 15.64
N SER A 231 1.81 12.72 15.90
CA SER A 231 0.85 13.29 14.97
C SER A 231 0.65 14.79 15.19
N VAL A 232 0.83 15.57 14.13
CA VAL A 232 0.52 17.01 14.11
C VAL A 232 -0.84 17.28 13.44
N VAL A 233 -1.23 16.42 12.50
CA VAL A 233 -2.54 16.46 11.83
C VAL A 233 -3.37 15.28 12.33
N PRO A 234 -4.58 15.49 12.86
CA PRO A 234 -5.39 14.41 13.40
C PRO A 234 -5.55 13.26 12.41
N ARG A 235 -5.56 12.03 12.94
CA ARG A 235 -5.76 10.81 12.15
C ARG A 235 -4.73 10.57 11.03
N HIS A 236 -3.56 11.21 11.08
CA HIS A 236 -2.42 10.87 10.21
C HIS A 236 -1.99 9.41 10.44
N PHE A 237 -2.00 8.61 9.38
CA PHE A 237 -1.60 7.20 9.39
C PHE A 237 -0.62 6.87 8.26
N LEU A 238 0.00 5.70 8.37
CA LEU A 238 1.09 5.21 7.54
C LEU A 238 0.70 3.88 6.90
N LEU A 239 0.99 3.69 5.61
CA LEU A 239 0.99 2.40 4.92
C LEU A 239 2.45 1.96 4.79
N ILE A 240 2.81 0.85 5.40
CA ILE A 240 4.19 0.39 5.52
C ILE A 240 4.29 -1.00 4.90
N THR A 241 5.33 -1.25 4.12
CA THR A 241 5.64 -2.62 3.69
C THR A 241 5.89 -3.51 4.90
N LYS A 242 5.29 -4.70 4.99
CA LYS A 242 5.45 -5.57 6.15
C LYS A 242 6.88 -6.11 6.27
N GLU A 243 7.46 -6.51 5.14
CA GLU A 243 8.89 -6.80 5.04
C GLU A 243 9.67 -5.50 4.86
N TYR A 244 10.92 -5.50 5.32
CA TYR A 244 11.78 -4.33 5.15
C TYR A 244 12.08 -4.10 3.67
N GLN A 245 11.65 -2.94 3.17
CA GLN A 245 12.13 -2.36 1.92
C GLN A 245 12.73 -0.98 2.20
N SER A 246 13.71 -0.58 1.42
CA SER A 246 14.35 0.74 1.57
C SER A 246 13.40 1.88 1.17
N GLN A 247 13.41 2.97 1.94
CA GLN A 247 12.76 4.25 1.61
C GLN A 247 13.39 4.96 0.40
N THR A 248 14.50 4.43 -0.15
CA THR A 248 15.09 4.88 -1.43
C THR A 248 14.57 4.11 -2.63
N SER A 249 13.75 3.07 -2.41
CA SER A 249 13.17 2.28 -3.50
C SER A 249 11.97 3.00 -4.14
N PRO A 250 11.77 2.86 -5.46
CA PRO A 250 10.61 3.43 -6.11
C PRO A 250 9.31 2.80 -5.61
N LEU A 251 8.19 3.52 -5.81
CA LEU A 251 6.86 2.95 -5.59
C LEU A 251 6.60 1.90 -6.67
N MET A 252 6.32 0.68 -6.23
CA MET A 252 5.95 -0.45 -7.08
C MET A 252 4.46 -0.40 -7.40
N PRO A 253 3.98 -1.13 -8.42
CA PRO A 253 2.55 -1.18 -8.76
C PRO A 253 1.66 -1.53 -7.56
N ASP A 254 2.08 -2.49 -6.73
CA ASP A 254 1.35 -2.88 -5.51
C ASP A 254 1.24 -1.72 -4.51
N ASP A 255 2.29 -0.91 -4.32
CA ASP A 255 2.29 0.23 -3.40
C ASP A 255 1.25 1.27 -3.85
N LEU A 256 1.27 1.59 -5.15
CA LEU A 256 0.38 2.56 -5.79
C LEU A 256 -1.06 2.08 -5.73
N LEU A 257 -1.29 0.79 -6.00
CA LEU A 257 -2.62 0.20 -5.97
C LEU A 257 -3.23 0.22 -4.57
N GLN A 258 -2.46 -0.16 -3.55
CA GLN A 258 -2.94 -0.14 -2.16
C GLN A 258 -3.17 1.27 -1.65
N ALA A 259 -2.26 2.20 -1.94
CA ALA A 259 -2.43 3.60 -1.57
C ALA A 259 -3.68 4.19 -2.23
N TYR A 260 -3.87 3.97 -3.53
CA TYR A 260 -5.05 4.45 -4.24
C TYR A 260 -6.34 3.79 -3.73
N ALA A 261 -6.31 2.50 -3.38
CA ALA A 261 -7.46 1.81 -2.79
C ALA A 261 -7.90 2.43 -1.45
N LEU A 262 -6.96 2.84 -0.60
CA LEU A 262 -7.24 3.57 0.64
C LEU A 262 -7.86 4.94 0.36
N LEU A 263 -7.36 5.69 -0.62
CA LEU A 263 -7.96 6.98 -1.02
C LEU A 263 -9.40 6.80 -1.53
N VAL A 264 -9.64 5.80 -2.37
CA VAL A 264 -10.99 5.47 -2.89
C VAL A 264 -11.93 5.07 -1.74
N ALA A 265 -11.45 4.27 -0.80
CA ALA A 265 -12.20 3.88 0.39
C ALA A 265 -12.51 5.09 1.28
N GLY A 266 -11.55 6.01 1.46
CA GLY A 266 -11.73 7.30 2.13
C GLY A 266 -12.86 8.11 1.52
N LYS A 267 -12.81 8.35 0.21
CA LYS A 267 -13.86 9.11 -0.51
C LYS A 267 -15.24 8.48 -0.36
N LYS A 268 -15.34 7.14 -0.43
CA LYS A 268 -16.61 6.41 -0.21
C LYS A 268 -17.13 6.57 1.22
N ALA A 269 -16.24 6.70 2.20
CA ALA A 269 -16.58 6.96 3.59
C ALA A 269 -16.81 8.46 3.88
N GLY A 270 -16.81 9.33 2.86
CA GLY A 270 -16.98 10.78 3.02
C GLY A 270 -15.74 11.49 3.58
N LYS A 271 -14.58 10.83 3.56
CA LYS A 271 -13.30 11.41 3.97
C LYS A 271 -12.53 11.91 2.77
N LYS A 272 -12.05 13.15 2.84
CA LYS A 272 -11.14 13.71 1.85
C LYS A 272 -9.73 13.55 2.37
N MET A 273 -8.86 13.02 1.52
CA MET A 273 -7.52 12.64 1.92
C MET A 273 -6.61 12.55 0.72
N PHE A 274 -5.32 12.70 0.97
CA PHE A 274 -4.27 12.44 0.00
C PHE A 274 -3.16 11.61 0.66
N ALA A 275 -2.32 11.00 -0.18
CA ALA A 275 -1.16 10.26 0.24
C ALA A 275 0.12 10.96 -0.21
N PHE A 276 1.23 10.73 0.49
CA PHE A 276 2.53 11.21 0.07
C PHE A 276 3.65 10.23 0.40
N TYR A 277 4.76 10.36 -0.34
CA TYR A 277 5.95 9.53 -0.21
C TYR A 277 7.21 10.38 -0.32
N ASN A 278 8.14 10.23 0.62
CA ASN A 278 9.44 10.91 0.62
C ASN A 278 10.53 9.89 0.24
N CYS A 279 11.01 9.92 -1.00
CA CYS A 279 12.00 8.97 -1.50
C CYS A 279 13.41 9.55 -1.48
N GLY A 280 14.37 8.89 -0.83
CA GLY A 280 15.77 9.30 -0.83
C GLY A 280 16.18 10.24 0.32
N ASP A 281 17.49 10.34 0.57
CA ASP A 281 18.08 11.08 1.69
C ASP A 281 17.67 12.57 1.72
N LEU A 282 17.46 13.19 0.55
CA LEU A 282 17.22 14.63 0.42
C LEU A 282 15.73 14.99 0.40
N SER A 283 14.85 14.00 0.61
CA SER A 283 13.40 14.15 0.46
C SER A 283 12.65 14.57 1.73
N GLY A 284 13.35 14.64 2.88
CA GLY A 284 12.74 14.81 4.19
C GLY A 284 12.13 13.52 4.77
N ALA A 285 12.65 12.37 4.35
CA ALA A 285 12.32 11.07 4.94
C ALA A 285 13.00 10.91 6.31
N SER A 286 12.27 10.36 7.29
CA SER A 286 12.75 10.21 8.68
C SER A 286 12.94 8.76 9.13
N GLN A 287 12.51 7.79 8.30
CA GLN A 287 12.61 6.35 8.59
C GLN A 287 13.08 5.61 7.33
N PRO A 288 14.00 4.63 7.47
CA PRO A 288 14.57 3.89 6.35
C PRO A 288 13.64 2.81 5.79
N HIS A 289 12.67 2.34 6.58
CA HIS A 289 11.71 1.35 6.14
C HIS A 289 10.60 2.01 5.33
N LYS A 290 10.33 1.46 4.14
CA LYS A 290 9.40 1.96 3.13
C LYS A 290 7.99 2.20 3.69
N HIS A 291 7.56 3.45 3.64
CA HIS A 291 6.24 3.85 4.10
C HIS A 291 5.67 5.03 3.29
N LEU A 292 4.37 4.95 2.99
CA LEU A 292 3.55 6.06 2.49
C LEU A 292 2.74 6.64 3.65
N GLN A 293 2.41 7.93 3.56
CA GLN A 293 1.76 8.68 4.62
C GLN A 293 0.44 9.25 4.11
N PHE A 294 -0.58 9.29 4.97
CA PHE A 294 -1.92 9.74 4.60
C PHE A 294 -2.41 10.84 5.52
N ILE A 295 -2.97 11.88 4.91
CA ILE A 295 -3.50 13.05 5.61
C ILE A 295 -4.94 13.25 5.19
N GLU A 296 -5.83 13.37 6.19
CA GLU A 296 -7.19 13.84 5.97
C GLU A 296 -7.20 15.36 5.83
N THR A 297 -7.98 15.87 4.88
CA THR A 297 -8.12 17.30 4.56
C THR A 297 -9.58 17.74 4.68
N GLU A 298 -9.80 19.03 4.88
CA GLU A 298 -11.16 19.62 4.84
C GLU A 298 -11.62 19.85 3.38
N ASP A 299 -10.67 20.18 2.51
CA ASP A 299 -10.87 20.40 1.07
C ASP A 299 -10.64 19.13 0.23
N GLU A 300 -10.95 19.19 -1.07
CA GLU A 300 -10.84 18.06 -2.03
C GLU A 300 -9.40 17.57 -2.26
N GLY A 301 -8.41 18.18 -1.61
CA GLY A 301 -7.01 17.78 -1.66
C GLY A 301 -6.12 18.80 -0.95
N PRO A 302 -4.80 18.65 -1.04
CA PRO A 302 -3.87 19.66 -0.56
C PRO A 302 -3.94 20.94 -1.42
N PRO A 303 -3.46 22.10 -0.94
CA PRO A 303 -3.51 23.36 -1.69
C PRO A 303 -2.96 23.29 -3.13
N ILE A 304 -1.93 22.49 -3.38
CA ILE A 304 -1.36 22.33 -4.72
C ILE A 304 -2.32 21.70 -5.75
N GLU A 305 -3.30 20.93 -5.27
CA GLU A 305 -4.34 20.29 -6.09
C GLU A 305 -5.17 21.32 -6.83
N VAL A 306 -5.38 22.50 -6.22
CA VAL A 306 -6.14 23.62 -6.83
C VAL A 306 -5.45 24.10 -8.12
N LEU A 307 -4.12 24.25 -8.11
CA LEU A 307 -3.39 24.62 -9.33
C LEU A 307 -3.48 23.53 -10.37
N ALA A 308 -3.20 22.28 -9.97
CA ALA A 308 -3.24 21.15 -10.90
C ALA A 308 -4.61 21.02 -11.57
N GLY A 309 -5.69 21.11 -10.80
CA GLY A 309 -7.06 21.01 -11.32
C GLY A 309 -7.47 22.17 -12.24
N SER A 310 -6.88 23.36 -12.06
CA SER A 310 -7.19 24.54 -12.89
C SER A 310 -6.60 24.50 -14.31
N ILE A 311 -5.64 23.61 -14.57
CA ILE A 311 -4.93 23.54 -15.86
C ILE A 311 -5.78 22.83 -16.91
N SER A 312 -5.97 23.48 -18.06
CA SER A 312 -6.55 22.85 -19.25
C SER A 312 -5.45 22.10 -20.01
N LEU A 313 -5.63 20.78 -20.18
CA LEU A 313 -4.65 19.93 -20.85
C LEU A 313 -5.04 19.75 -22.32
N GLU A 314 -4.13 20.08 -23.23
CA GLU A 314 -4.31 19.81 -24.66
C GLU A 314 -4.22 18.32 -25.00
N SER A 315 -3.38 17.58 -24.26
CA SER A 315 -3.16 16.14 -24.42
C SER A 315 -3.41 15.39 -23.11
N PRO A 316 -4.66 14.96 -22.84
CA PRO A 316 -4.98 14.13 -21.68
C PRO A 316 -4.17 12.82 -21.67
N GLY A 317 -3.81 12.34 -20.47
CA GLY A 317 -3.04 11.10 -20.32
C GLY A 317 -1.53 11.24 -20.58
N LYS A 318 -1.02 12.48 -20.65
CA LYS A 318 0.42 12.77 -20.64
C LYS A 318 0.81 13.56 -19.39
N PRO A 319 2.05 13.41 -18.91
CA PRO A 319 2.61 14.32 -17.91
C PRO A 319 2.59 15.79 -18.36
N PHE A 320 2.48 16.69 -17.40
CA PHE A 320 2.57 18.14 -17.58
C PHE A 320 3.28 18.79 -16.39
N SER A 321 3.64 20.06 -16.53
CA SER A 321 4.21 20.87 -15.45
C SER A 321 3.33 22.08 -15.17
N ILE A 322 3.30 22.51 -13.90
CA ILE A 322 2.64 23.73 -13.45
C ILE A 322 3.65 24.88 -13.58
N GLU A 323 3.59 25.62 -14.68
CA GLU A 323 4.56 26.68 -15.04
C GLU A 323 4.69 27.79 -13.99
N ARG A 324 3.63 28.05 -13.23
CA ARG A 324 3.64 29.09 -12.19
C ARG A 324 4.56 28.75 -11.02
N LEU A 325 4.93 27.48 -10.84
CA LEU A 325 5.78 27.06 -9.74
C LEU A 325 7.27 27.27 -10.12
N PRO A 326 8.07 27.92 -9.26
CA PRO A 326 9.46 28.26 -9.57
C PRO A 326 10.44 27.08 -9.38
N TRP A 327 9.95 25.84 -9.33
CA TRP A 327 10.72 24.59 -9.23
C TRP A 327 10.22 23.55 -10.23
N ALA A 328 11.07 22.57 -10.53
CA ALA A 328 10.69 21.42 -11.34
C ALA A 328 9.55 20.65 -10.69
N ASN A 329 8.47 20.45 -11.42
CA ASN A 329 7.31 19.70 -10.95
C ASN A 329 6.73 18.91 -12.13
N HIS A 330 6.49 17.63 -11.90
CA HIS A 330 5.98 16.70 -12.90
C HIS A 330 4.67 16.15 -12.40
N VAL A 331 3.59 16.38 -13.15
CA VAL A 331 2.22 16.06 -12.74
C VAL A 331 1.54 15.19 -13.79
N PHE A 332 0.80 14.19 -13.35
CA PHE A 332 -0.06 13.37 -14.19
C PHE A 332 -1.50 13.47 -13.71
N ARG A 333 -2.43 13.77 -14.62
CA ARG A 333 -3.88 13.78 -14.32
C ARG A 333 -4.50 12.44 -14.67
N PHE A 334 -5.11 11.80 -13.69
CA PHE A 334 -5.80 10.54 -13.87
C PHE A 334 -7.12 10.69 -14.65
N PRO A 335 -7.57 9.63 -15.34
CA PRO A 335 -8.92 9.56 -15.86
C PRO A 335 -9.96 9.71 -14.74
N SER A 336 -11.02 10.49 -14.95
CA SER A 336 -12.05 10.76 -13.94
C SER A 336 -12.82 9.51 -13.46
N ASN A 337 -12.82 8.45 -14.28
CA ASN A 337 -13.41 7.15 -13.94
C ASN A 337 -12.43 6.19 -13.25
N LEU A 338 -11.18 6.58 -12.97
CA LEU A 338 -10.20 5.72 -12.31
C LEU A 338 -10.67 5.23 -10.92
N PRO A 339 -11.29 6.06 -10.05
CA PRO A 339 -11.80 5.62 -8.75
C PRO A 339 -12.85 4.50 -8.82
N SER A 340 -13.64 4.46 -9.91
CA SER A 340 -14.71 3.48 -10.12
C SER A 340 -14.29 2.32 -11.03
N SER A 341 -13.11 2.39 -11.66
CA SER A 341 -12.60 1.36 -12.56
C SER A 341 -12.27 0.06 -11.82
N PRO A 342 -12.28 -1.12 -12.46
CA PRO A 342 -11.78 -2.36 -11.86
C PRO A 342 -10.27 -2.32 -11.60
N VAL A 343 -9.77 -3.12 -10.64
CA VAL A 343 -8.36 -3.18 -10.24
C VAL A 343 -7.41 -3.39 -11.42
N HIS A 344 -7.67 -4.39 -12.28
CA HIS A 344 -6.86 -4.69 -13.47
C HIS A 344 -6.74 -3.55 -14.49
N LYS A 345 -7.62 -2.53 -14.43
CA LYS A 345 -7.51 -1.31 -15.24
C LYS A 345 -6.83 -0.17 -14.48
N ARG A 346 -6.93 -0.15 -13.15
CA ARG A 346 -6.32 0.91 -12.32
C ARG A 346 -4.81 0.77 -12.25
N GLU A 347 -4.33 -0.44 -11.97
CA GLU A 347 -2.91 -0.74 -11.78
C GLU A 347 -2.03 -0.22 -12.94
N PRO A 348 -2.26 -0.57 -14.22
CA PRO A 348 -1.41 -0.09 -15.31
C PRO A 348 -1.43 1.43 -15.44
N ILE A 349 -2.58 2.09 -15.24
CA ILE A 349 -2.67 3.56 -15.30
C ILE A 349 -1.82 4.22 -14.20
N LEU A 350 -1.86 3.67 -12.98
CA LEU A 350 -1.08 4.19 -11.86
C LEU A 350 0.43 3.96 -12.08
N ALA A 351 0.80 2.76 -12.53
CA ALA A 351 2.18 2.39 -12.80
C ALA A 351 2.78 3.20 -13.96
N ASP A 352 2.07 3.33 -15.07
CA ASP A 352 2.50 4.12 -16.24
C ASP A 352 2.64 5.60 -15.89
N ALA A 353 1.69 6.15 -15.10
CA ALA A 353 1.79 7.52 -14.59
C ALA A 353 3.06 7.71 -13.75
N PHE A 354 3.29 6.81 -12.77
CA PHE A 354 4.46 6.91 -11.90
C PHE A 354 5.78 6.80 -12.68
N ILE A 355 5.92 5.83 -13.58
CA ILE A 355 7.14 5.65 -14.38
C ILE A 355 7.37 6.83 -15.33
N SER A 356 6.33 7.33 -15.97
CA SER A 356 6.45 8.51 -16.85
C SER A 356 6.93 9.74 -16.09
N LEU A 357 6.43 9.93 -14.86
CA LEU A 357 6.87 11.02 -13.99
C LEU A 357 8.29 10.81 -13.43
N LEU A 358 8.65 9.56 -13.11
CA LEU A 358 9.97 9.21 -12.61
C LEU A 358 11.05 9.41 -13.69
N ASP A 359 10.75 9.09 -14.95
CA ASP A 359 11.65 9.38 -16.07
C ASP A 359 11.91 10.89 -16.20
N LEU A 360 10.87 11.72 -16.04
CA LEU A 360 11.03 13.18 -16.02
C LEU A 360 11.86 13.67 -14.83
N VAL A 361 11.72 13.06 -13.65
CA VAL A 361 12.58 13.32 -12.48
C VAL A 361 14.04 13.02 -12.81
N ILE A 362 14.32 11.83 -13.36
CA ILE A 362 15.68 11.42 -13.75
C ILE A 362 16.24 12.37 -14.80
N SER A 363 15.43 12.74 -15.80
CA SER A 363 15.77 13.72 -16.83
C SER A 363 16.15 15.07 -16.21
N THR A 364 15.34 15.61 -15.28
CA THR A 364 15.65 16.86 -14.56
C THR A 364 16.96 16.77 -13.80
N VAL A 365 17.20 15.67 -13.09
CA VAL A 365 18.45 15.44 -12.35
C VAL A 365 19.66 15.42 -13.27
N ARG A 366 19.56 14.80 -14.46
CA ARG A 366 20.65 14.73 -15.45
C ARG A 366 21.07 16.09 -16.02
N TYR A 367 20.18 17.08 -16.00
CA TYR A 367 20.47 18.45 -16.46
C TYR A 367 21.10 19.33 -15.38
N ASP A 368 21.20 18.84 -14.14
CA ASP A 368 21.86 19.55 -13.06
C ASP A 368 23.27 18.97 -12.83
N PRO A 369 24.34 19.64 -13.34
CA PRO A 369 25.70 19.11 -13.26
C PRO A 369 26.26 19.07 -11.84
N THR A 370 25.57 19.69 -10.88
CA THR A 370 25.99 19.78 -9.48
C THR A 370 25.18 18.87 -8.57
N TYR A 371 24.25 18.09 -9.11
CA TYR A 371 23.48 17.12 -8.35
C TYR A 371 24.39 16.00 -7.83
N PRO A 372 24.24 15.56 -6.56
CA PRO A 372 25.09 14.52 -5.99
C PRO A 372 24.94 13.18 -6.71
N ALA A 373 26.05 12.44 -6.84
CA ALA A 373 26.00 11.08 -7.39
C ALA A 373 25.19 10.14 -6.49
N GLY A 374 24.36 9.29 -7.08
CA GLY A 374 23.53 8.31 -6.36
C GLY A 374 22.11 8.24 -6.90
N LEU A 375 21.23 7.62 -6.10
CA LEU A 375 19.80 7.56 -6.41
C LEU A 375 19.17 8.96 -6.27
N PRO A 376 18.28 9.36 -7.20
CA PRO A 376 17.60 10.64 -7.10
C PRO A 376 16.66 10.64 -5.89
N SER A 377 16.61 11.78 -5.19
CA SER A 377 15.62 12.02 -4.15
C SER A 377 14.43 12.75 -4.76
N TYR A 378 13.22 12.38 -4.36
CA TYR A 378 12.00 13.02 -4.84
C TYR A 378 10.85 12.88 -3.85
N ASN A 379 9.89 13.79 -3.96
CA ASN A 379 8.61 13.68 -3.26
C ASN A 379 7.51 13.23 -4.21
N VAL A 380 6.59 12.43 -3.69
CA VAL A 380 5.36 12.04 -4.37
C VAL A 380 4.18 12.57 -3.58
N ILE A 381 3.21 13.17 -4.27
CA ILE A 381 1.89 13.49 -3.72
C ILE A 381 0.87 12.77 -4.60
N LEU A 382 -0.03 12.01 -3.99
CA LEU A 382 -1.03 11.20 -4.68
C LEU A 382 -2.42 11.57 -4.17
N THR A 383 -3.26 12.06 -5.07
CA THR A 383 -4.69 12.28 -4.84
C THR A 383 -5.50 11.33 -5.71
N LEU A 384 -6.83 11.48 -5.70
CA LEU A 384 -7.68 10.72 -6.62
C LEU A 384 -7.64 11.23 -8.06
N GLU A 385 -7.20 12.48 -8.26
CA GLU A 385 -7.20 13.15 -9.56
C GLU A 385 -5.79 13.31 -10.15
N HIS A 386 -4.76 13.45 -9.30
CA HIS A 386 -3.40 13.72 -9.74
C HIS A 386 -2.34 12.90 -9.00
N MET A 387 -1.22 12.67 -9.68
CA MET A 387 0.05 12.27 -9.08
C MET A 387 1.09 13.34 -9.39
N HIS A 388 1.79 13.81 -8.36
CA HIS A 388 2.86 14.80 -8.47
C HIS A 388 4.18 14.16 -8.07
N LEU A 389 5.22 14.32 -8.89
CA LEU A 389 6.60 14.02 -8.53
C LEU A 389 7.44 15.30 -8.56
N ILE A 390 8.17 15.54 -7.48
CA ILE A 390 9.02 16.71 -7.30
C ILE A 390 10.46 16.25 -7.06
N PRO A 391 11.41 16.50 -7.98
CA PRO A 391 12.83 16.18 -7.77
C PRO A 391 13.42 17.07 -6.67
N ARG A 392 14.12 16.45 -5.71
CA ARG A 392 14.62 17.08 -4.48
C ARG A 392 16.13 17.17 -4.46
N ARG A 393 16.65 18.29 -3.97
CA ARG A 393 18.10 18.56 -3.88
C ARG A 393 18.60 18.68 -2.44
N PHE A 394 17.83 19.28 -1.55
CA PHE A 394 18.21 19.43 -0.16
C PHE A 394 17.01 19.10 0.71
N GLU A 395 17.23 18.50 1.88
CA GLU A 395 16.17 18.33 2.86
C GLU A 395 15.75 19.68 3.47
N ASN A 396 16.75 20.50 3.82
CA ASN A 396 16.56 21.71 4.62
C ASN A 396 16.83 22.99 3.81
N HIS A 397 16.05 24.02 4.07
CA HIS A 397 16.32 25.40 3.68
C HIS A 397 16.80 26.19 4.90
N THR A 398 17.92 26.89 4.79
CA THR A 398 18.37 27.81 5.84
C THR A 398 17.69 29.16 5.68
N ILE A 399 16.84 29.53 6.65
CA ILE A 399 16.09 30.79 6.64
C ILE A 399 17.05 31.97 6.75
N GLU A 400 17.03 32.89 5.79
CA GLU A 400 18.04 33.97 5.70
C GLU A 400 18.04 34.91 6.91
N SER A 401 16.85 35.20 7.44
CA SER A 401 16.69 36.18 8.53
C SER A 401 17.03 35.62 9.91
N THR A 402 16.92 34.31 10.12
CA THR A 402 17.13 33.68 11.43
C THR A 402 18.36 32.78 11.49
N GLY A 403 18.81 32.27 10.34
CA GLY A 403 19.84 31.24 10.23
C GLY A 403 19.37 29.84 10.65
N ASP A 404 18.07 29.66 10.90
CA ASP A 404 17.51 28.36 11.32
C ASP A 404 17.23 27.48 10.10
N ASP A 405 17.44 26.17 10.25
CA ASP A 405 17.11 25.18 9.21
C ASP A 405 15.64 24.77 9.26
N LEU A 406 14.97 24.93 8.13
CA LEU A 406 13.60 24.52 7.87
C LEU A 406 13.60 23.23 7.05
N SER A 407 13.15 22.13 7.67
CA SER A 407 13.01 20.83 6.99
C SER A 407 11.77 20.82 6.09
N VAL A 408 11.97 20.43 4.84
CA VAL A 408 10.92 20.34 3.82
C VAL A 408 10.77 18.90 3.36
N ASN A 409 9.55 18.39 3.41
CA ASN A 409 9.17 17.10 2.84
C ASN A 409 8.02 17.27 1.83
N SER A 410 7.37 16.19 1.40
CA SER A 410 6.24 16.25 0.46
C SER A 410 5.13 17.21 0.89
N MET A 411 4.90 17.41 2.19
CA MET A 411 3.87 18.35 2.68
C MET A 411 4.18 19.79 2.29
N GLY A 412 5.46 20.19 2.28
CA GLY A 412 5.85 21.52 1.80
C GLY A 412 5.43 21.75 0.34
N PHE A 413 5.66 20.77 -0.53
CA PHE A 413 5.25 20.83 -1.94
C PHE A 413 3.75 20.62 -2.16
N ALA A 414 3.07 19.99 -1.21
CA ALA A 414 1.60 19.93 -1.17
C ALA A 414 0.99 21.31 -0.85
N GLY A 415 1.80 22.27 -0.40
CA GLY A 415 1.39 23.60 0.02
C GLY A 415 1.10 23.69 1.52
N MET A 416 1.60 22.74 2.30
CA MET A 416 1.34 22.58 3.73
C MET A 416 2.66 22.55 4.52
N LEU A 417 3.25 23.71 4.77
CA LEU A 417 4.54 23.84 5.42
C LEU A 417 4.41 23.77 6.96
N LEU A 418 5.40 23.22 7.64
CA LEU A 418 5.42 23.08 9.09
C LEU A 418 6.56 23.90 9.71
N VAL A 419 6.22 24.79 10.65
CA VAL A 419 7.16 25.61 11.41
C VAL A 419 7.04 25.35 12.90
N LYS A 420 8.13 25.57 13.64
CA LYS A 420 8.25 25.21 15.06
C LYS A 420 8.15 26.42 15.99
N SER A 421 8.11 27.65 15.45
CA SER A 421 7.99 28.87 16.25
C SER A 421 7.33 30.00 15.47
N GLU A 422 6.77 30.96 16.19
CA GLU A 422 6.25 32.21 15.64
C GLU A 422 7.34 33.00 14.92
N ARG A 423 8.60 32.94 15.39
CA ARG A 423 9.75 33.55 14.73
C ARG A 423 9.99 32.93 13.35
N GLU A 424 9.99 31.61 13.25
CA GLU A 424 10.10 30.90 11.97
C GLU A 424 8.91 31.20 11.06
N LEU A 425 7.68 31.23 11.60
CA LEU A 425 6.46 31.56 10.85
C LEU A 425 6.58 32.92 10.13
N GLU A 426 6.95 33.96 10.86
CA GLU A 426 7.06 35.31 10.29
C GLU A 426 8.24 35.42 9.31
N ALA A 427 9.34 34.70 9.58
CA ALA A 427 10.47 34.63 8.68
C ALA A 427 10.11 33.95 7.36
N VAL A 428 9.39 32.82 7.40
CA VAL A 428 8.90 32.10 6.22
C VAL A 428 7.96 32.97 5.39
N LYS A 429 7.00 33.67 6.03
CA LYS A 429 6.09 34.59 5.33
C LYS A 429 6.82 35.74 4.64
N THR A 430 7.89 36.24 5.27
CA THR A 430 8.68 37.36 4.74
C THR A 430 9.57 36.92 3.58
N GLU A 431 10.18 35.73 3.68
CA GLU A 431 11.07 35.20 2.64
C GLU A 431 10.31 34.67 1.42
N GLY A 432 9.09 34.13 1.63
CA GLY A 432 8.22 33.58 0.60
C GLY A 432 8.45 32.08 0.38
N LEU A 433 7.37 31.31 0.33
CA LEU A 433 7.39 29.87 0.11
C LEU A 433 7.87 29.53 -1.30
N GLY A 434 7.62 30.38 -2.28
CA GLY A 434 8.13 30.20 -3.63
C GLY A 434 9.65 30.08 -3.67
N LYS A 435 10.33 30.96 -2.93
CA LYS A 435 11.79 30.98 -2.80
C LYS A 435 12.30 29.78 -1.99
N ILE A 436 11.67 29.50 -0.85
CA ILE A 436 12.03 28.41 0.05
C ILE A 436 11.91 27.05 -0.66
N LEU A 437 10.78 26.76 -1.29
CA LEU A 437 10.56 25.46 -1.96
C LEU A 437 11.47 25.30 -3.19
N ARG A 438 11.78 26.40 -3.90
CA ARG A 438 12.77 26.39 -4.98
C ARG A 438 14.17 26.04 -4.49
N SER A 439 14.59 26.49 -3.31
CA SER A 439 15.96 26.26 -2.83
C SER A 439 16.23 24.78 -2.54
N VAL A 440 15.20 24.03 -2.13
CA VAL A 440 15.29 22.60 -1.77
C VAL A 440 14.90 21.64 -2.90
N ALA A 441 14.43 22.17 -4.03
CA ALA A 441 14.07 21.42 -5.24
C ALA A 441 15.05 21.69 -6.39
N LEU A 442 14.88 20.97 -7.51
CA LEU A 442 15.62 21.27 -8.75
C LEU A 442 14.91 22.34 -9.58
N GLN A 443 15.67 23.01 -10.45
CA GLN A 443 15.15 23.95 -11.43
C GLN A 443 14.37 23.22 -12.54
N SER A 444 13.26 23.81 -12.99
CA SER A 444 12.51 23.29 -14.12
C SER A 444 13.34 23.30 -15.41
N VAL A 445 13.29 22.19 -16.15
CA VAL A 445 13.90 22.01 -17.48
C VAL A 445 12.85 21.63 -18.52
N HIS A 446 11.58 21.98 -18.27
CA HIS A 446 10.43 21.58 -19.07
C HIS A 446 10.62 21.89 -20.57
N ASP A 447 11.05 23.10 -20.91
CA ASP A 447 11.27 23.52 -22.31
C ASP A 447 12.28 22.62 -23.03
N ILE A 448 13.31 22.16 -22.32
CA ILE A 448 14.34 21.26 -22.85
C ILE A 448 13.77 19.85 -23.05
N GLN A 449 12.95 19.38 -22.10
CA GLN A 449 12.29 18.06 -22.18
C GLN A 449 11.32 17.99 -23.36
N VAL A 450 10.55 19.06 -23.59
CA VAL A 450 9.63 19.17 -24.72
C VAL A 450 10.42 19.27 -26.04
N ALA A 451 11.49 20.05 -26.10
CA ALA A 451 12.33 20.18 -27.30
C ALA A 451 13.08 18.87 -27.66
N GLY A 452 13.47 18.06 -26.67
CA GLY A 452 14.08 16.75 -26.90
C GLY A 452 13.10 15.75 -27.54
N SER A 453 11.88 15.68 -27.02
CA SER A 453 10.86 14.74 -27.53
C SER A 453 10.38 15.04 -28.96
N THR A 454 10.51 16.29 -29.42
CA THR A 454 10.14 16.68 -30.80
C THR A 454 11.24 16.38 -31.82
N ARG A 455 12.53 16.42 -31.42
CA ARG A 455 13.65 16.05 -32.30
C ARG A 455 13.72 14.56 -32.62
N ASP A 456 13.23 13.70 -31.72
CA ASP A 456 13.21 12.25 -31.94
C ASP A 456 12.12 11.79 -32.92
N ILE A 457 11.14 12.63 -33.25
CA ILE A 457 10.06 12.31 -34.22
C ILE A 457 10.44 12.74 -35.65
N ASP A 458 11.27 13.78 -35.81
CA ASP A 458 11.73 14.30 -37.10
C ASP A 458 13.15 13.83 -37.47
N GLY A 459 13.61 12.72 -36.87
CA GLY A 459 14.93 12.11 -37.06
C GLY A 459 15.15 11.53 -38.45
N ASP A 460 15.55 12.41 -39.36
CA ASP A 460 16.20 12.20 -40.65
C ASP A 460 17.12 10.95 -40.68
N ALA A 461 16.72 9.94 -41.46
CA ALA A 461 17.50 8.74 -41.75
C ALA A 461 18.66 9.00 -42.73
N THR A 462 19.26 10.20 -42.70
CA THR A 462 20.26 10.61 -43.67
C THR A 462 21.43 11.31 -42.99
N SER A 463 22.33 10.53 -42.42
CA SER A 463 23.79 10.65 -42.55
C SER A 463 24.50 10.12 -41.31
N MET A 464 24.99 8.89 -41.38
CA MET A 464 26.35 8.53 -40.94
C MET A 464 26.74 7.23 -41.66
N LEU A 465 27.33 7.41 -42.85
CA LEU A 465 28.31 6.49 -43.44
C LEU A 465 29.64 7.25 -43.49
#